data_AF-A0A9D5R9G2-F1
#
_entry.id   AF-A0A9D5R9G2-F1
#
_cell.length_a   1.000
_cell.length_b   1.000
_cell.length_c   1.000
_cell.angle_alpha   90.00
_cell.angle_beta   90.00
_cell.angle_gamma   90.00
#
_symmetry.space_group_name_H-M   'P 1'
#
loop_
_entity.id
_entity.type
_entity.pdbx_description
1 polymer ?
#
loop_
_entity_poly.entity_id
_entity_poly.type
_entity_poly.pdbx_seq_one_letter_code
_entity_poly.pdbx_strand_id
1 'polypeptide(L)'
;MMGQKSGQIKICIIGIGELVPENYLHKKIDKYIDFNFIYDLARPYYSEMGRKSVDPVVMVKMLLIGYLYGIKLERRLVEEIHLNIGYRWFCGFNIEDKIPEHSLFSQNRRRRFTDSKIFQDIFNQIVIECMKKKLVTGENMVSDGTFIPANVAWDSRYEVT
;
A
#
# COMPACT_ATOMS: atom_id res chain seq x y z
N MET A 1 -31.88 20.04 24.94
CA MET A 1 -31.81 18.87 25.85
C MET A 1 -30.57 18.06 25.51
N MET A 2 -29.82 17.62 26.51
CA MET A 2 -28.60 16.83 26.32
C MET A 2 -28.97 15.35 26.20
N GLY A 3 -28.68 14.73 25.06
CA GLY A 3 -28.92 13.29 24.86
C GLY A 3 -27.92 12.47 25.65
N GLN A 4 -28.39 11.59 26.53
CA GLN A 4 -27.56 10.59 27.19
C GLN A 4 -27.70 9.26 26.44
N LYS A 5 -26.58 8.66 26.02
CA LYS A 5 -26.54 7.30 25.49
C LYS A 5 -26.14 6.35 26.62
N SER A 6 -27.03 5.43 27.00
CA SER A 6 -26.65 4.24 27.75
C SER A 6 -26.11 3.19 26.77
N GLY A 7 -25.01 2.53 27.11
CA GLY A 7 -24.37 1.55 26.24
C GLY A 7 -25.25 0.31 26.07
N GLN A 8 -25.99 0.23 24.96
CA GLN A 8 -26.64 -1.01 24.55
C GLN A 8 -25.66 -1.86 23.73
N ILE A 9 -25.36 -3.06 24.22
CA ILE A 9 -24.76 -4.11 23.40
C ILE A 9 -25.83 -4.53 22.38
N LYS A 10 -25.63 -4.15 21.12
CA LYS A 10 -26.52 -4.49 20.00
C LYS A 10 -25.78 -5.44 19.07
N ILE A 11 -26.33 -6.62 18.84
CA ILE A 11 -25.85 -7.54 17.80
C ILE A 11 -26.40 -7.05 16.46
N CYS A 12 -25.54 -6.90 15.45
CA CYS A 12 -25.93 -6.45 14.12
C CYS A 12 -25.10 -7.17 13.04
N ILE A 13 -25.74 -7.46 11.90
CA ILE A 13 -25.09 -7.99 10.70
C ILE A 13 -24.94 -6.81 9.74
N ILE A 14 -23.69 -6.41 9.48
CA ILE A 14 -23.37 -5.25 8.64
C ILE A 14 -22.19 -5.63 7.75
N GLY A 15 -22.25 -5.31 6.46
CA GLY A 15 -21.10 -5.44 5.58
C GLY A 15 -20.01 -4.44 5.97
N ILE A 16 -18.74 -4.86 6.04
CA ILE A 16 -17.64 -3.95 6.43
C ILE A 16 -17.53 -2.71 5.53
N GLY A 17 -17.90 -2.83 4.24
CA GLY A 17 -17.95 -1.70 3.30
C GLY A 17 -19.03 -0.65 3.59
N GLU A 18 -20.09 -1.01 4.32
CA GLU A 18 -21.15 -0.08 4.76
C GLU A 18 -20.68 0.82 5.91
N LEU A 19 -19.68 0.36 6.68
CA LEU A 19 -19.06 1.13 7.75
C LEU A 19 -18.09 2.19 7.23
N VAL A 20 -17.69 2.10 5.96
CA VAL A 20 -16.75 3.00 5.32
C VAL A 20 -17.50 4.10 4.55
N PRO A 21 -17.31 5.39 4.87
CA PRO A 21 -17.99 6.48 4.16
C PRO A 21 -17.77 6.45 2.65
N GLU A 22 -18.81 6.75 1.86
CA GLU A 22 -18.72 6.73 0.39
C GLU A 22 -17.68 7.71 -0.20
N ASN A 23 -17.46 8.84 0.48
CA ASN A 23 -16.48 9.84 0.07
C ASN A 23 -15.03 9.50 0.49
N TYR A 24 -14.81 8.36 1.15
CA TYR A 24 -13.50 7.93 1.62
C TYR A 24 -12.51 7.73 0.46
N LEU A 25 -11.28 8.21 0.62
CA LEU A 25 -10.26 8.20 -0.43
C LEU A 25 -10.03 6.80 -1.00
N HIS A 26 -9.93 5.80 -0.12
CA HIS A 26 -9.68 4.42 -0.52
C HIS A 26 -10.79 3.83 -1.39
N LYS A 27 -12.06 4.22 -1.17
CA LYS A 27 -13.17 3.82 -2.06
C LYS A 27 -12.98 4.38 -3.47
N LYS A 28 -12.46 5.60 -3.59
CA LYS A 28 -12.12 6.18 -4.90
C LYS A 28 -10.97 5.42 -5.55
N ILE A 29 -9.90 5.14 -4.81
CA ILE A 29 -8.74 4.40 -5.32
C ILE A 29 -9.16 3.02 -5.81
N ASP A 30 -9.88 2.26 -4.99
CA ASP A 30 -10.33 0.89 -5.32
C ASP A 30 -11.29 0.88 -6.52
N LYS A 31 -12.12 1.92 -6.68
CA LYS A 31 -12.97 2.11 -7.87
C LYS A 31 -12.17 2.34 -9.16
N TYR A 32 -11.08 3.11 -9.09
CA TYR A 32 -10.33 3.53 -10.27
C TYR A 32 -9.15 2.62 -10.60
N ILE A 33 -8.59 1.90 -9.64
CA ILE A 33 -7.40 1.07 -9.84
C ILE A 33 -7.75 -0.39 -9.53
N ASP A 34 -7.73 -1.23 -10.57
CA ASP A 34 -7.72 -2.67 -10.38
C ASP A 34 -6.29 -3.11 -10.05
N PHE A 35 -6.08 -3.73 -8.89
CA PHE A 35 -4.77 -4.17 -8.43
C PHE A 35 -4.39 -5.59 -8.91
N ASN A 36 -5.26 -6.28 -9.65
CA ASN A 36 -5.02 -7.66 -10.09
C ASN A 36 -3.76 -7.83 -10.96
N PHE A 37 -3.33 -6.78 -11.69
CA PHE A 37 -2.10 -6.81 -12.48
C PHE A 37 -0.85 -7.12 -11.62
N ILE A 38 -0.91 -6.86 -10.31
CA ILE A 38 0.18 -7.16 -9.38
C ILE A 38 0.44 -8.66 -9.32
N TYR A 39 -0.58 -9.51 -9.46
CA TYR A 39 -0.36 -10.96 -9.44
C TYR A 39 0.54 -11.40 -10.60
N ASP A 40 0.38 -10.83 -11.78
CA ASP A 40 1.20 -11.16 -12.95
C ASP A 40 2.63 -10.64 -12.78
N LEU A 41 2.81 -9.41 -12.27
CA LEU A 41 4.12 -8.86 -11.96
C LEU A 41 4.84 -9.62 -10.83
N ALA A 42 4.08 -10.10 -9.85
CA ALA A 42 4.61 -10.79 -8.68
C ALA A 42 4.92 -12.26 -8.97
N ARG A 43 4.20 -12.91 -9.89
CA ARG A 43 4.28 -14.37 -10.14
C ARG A 43 5.71 -14.92 -10.21
N PRO A 44 6.68 -14.30 -10.92
CA PRO A 44 8.05 -14.82 -11.00
C PRO A 44 8.79 -14.91 -9.65
N TYR A 45 8.36 -14.15 -8.64
CA TYR A 45 8.97 -14.09 -7.32
C TYR A 45 8.31 -15.02 -6.28
N TYR A 46 7.35 -15.83 -6.71
CA TYR A 46 6.58 -16.72 -5.85
C TYR A 46 6.67 -18.15 -6.35
N SER A 47 6.86 -19.08 -5.41
CA SER A 47 6.82 -20.51 -5.69
C SER A 47 5.39 -20.98 -5.86
N GLU A 48 5.15 -21.89 -6.80
CA GLU A 48 3.87 -22.58 -6.97
C GLU A 48 3.61 -23.62 -5.87
N MET A 49 4.67 -24.05 -5.17
CA MET A 49 4.62 -25.06 -4.11
C MET A 49 5.05 -24.50 -2.75
N GLY A 50 4.45 -25.04 -1.68
CA GLY A 50 4.83 -24.76 -0.29
C GLY A 50 3.77 -23.97 0.50
N ARG A 51 4.20 -23.37 1.61
CA ARG A 51 3.32 -22.58 2.48
C ARG A 51 2.87 -21.31 1.73
N LYS A 52 1.55 -21.07 1.71
CA LYS A 52 0.98 -19.83 1.19
C LYS A 52 1.58 -18.62 1.91
N SER A 53 2.21 -17.74 1.13
CA SER A 53 2.64 -16.43 1.57
C SER A 53 1.46 -15.47 1.69
N VAL A 54 1.69 -14.30 2.30
CA VAL A 54 0.72 -13.20 2.22
C VAL A 54 0.53 -12.78 0.77
N ASP A 55 -0.70 -12.40 0.46
CA ASP A 55 -1.11 -11.91 -0.84
C ASP A 55 -0.31 -10.66 -1.24
N PRO A 56 0.33 -10.63 -2.44
CA PRO A 56 1.09 -9.49 -2.90
C PRO A 56 0.24 -8.22 -3.08
N VAL A 57 -1.02 -8.32 -3.52
CA VAL A 57 -1.94 -7.17 -3.64
C VAL A 57 -2.20 -6.57 -2.27
N VAL A 58 -2.49 -7.41 -1.27
CA VAL A 58 -2.69 -6.96 0.11
C VAL A 58 -1.46 -6.24 0.61
N MET A 59 -0.27 -6.83 0.47
CA MET A 59 0.98 -6.20 0.91
C MET A 59 1.20 -4.83 0.25
N VAL A 60 0.96 -4.70 -1.05
CA VAL A 60 1.10 -3.43 -1.78
C VAL A 60 0.06 -2.41 -1.31
N LYS A 61 -1.20 -2.81 -1.10
CA LYS A 61 -2.24 -1.93 -0.55
C LYS A 61 -1.88 -1.44 0.86
N MET A 62 -1.33 -2.30 1.72
CA MET A 62 -0.84 -1.90 3.04
C MET A 62 0.27 -0.84 2.91
N LEU A 63 1.26 -1.06 2.04
CA LEU A 63 2.34 -0.08 1.82
C LEU A 63 1.81 1.24 1.23
N LEU A 64 0.81 1.19 0.35
CA LEU A 64 0.16 2.36 -0.22
C LEU A 64 -0.52 3.21 0.86
N ILE A 65 -1.21 2.60 1.83
CA ILE A 65 -1.74 3.32 2.99
C ILE A 65 -0.61 4.04 3.73
N GLY A 66 0.49 3.33 3.98
CA GLY A 66 1.65 3.91 4.66
C GLY A 66 2.21 5.13 3.93
N TYR A 67 2.28 5.07 2.60
CA TYR A 67 2.72 6.19 1.79
C TYR A 67 1.73 7.37 1.81
N LEU A 68 0.43 7.11 1.58
CA LEU A 68 -0.62 8.13 1.51
C LEU A 68 -0.78 8.94 2.80
N TYR A 69 -0.57 8.30 3.96
CA TYR A 69 -0.73 8.93 5.28
C TYR A 69 0.60 9.19 5.99
N GLY A 70 1.75 8.98 5.33
CA GLY A 70 3.07 9.23 5.90
C GLY A 70 3.44 8.33 7.09
N ILE A 71 2.89 7.11 7.16
CA ILE A 71 3.21 6.13 8.20
C ILE A 71 4.51 5.42 7.80
N LYS A 72 5.64 5.93 8.33
CA LYS A 72 6.98 5.46 7.98
C LYS A 72 7.37 4.12 8.61
N LEU A 73 6.76 3.77 9.75
CA LEU A 73 7.11 2.58 10.51
C LEU A 73 6.14 1.45 10.21
N GLU A 74 6.66 0.32 9.74
CA GLU A 74 5.87 -0.86 9.37
C GLU A 74 5.07 -1.45 10.54
N ARG A 75 5.63 -1.39 11.76
CA ARG A 75 4.91 -1.77 12.99
C ARG A 75 3.67 -0.94 13.19
N ARG A 76 3.84 0.39 13.11
CA ARG A 76 2.73 1.34 13.22
C ARG A 76 1.72 1.15 12.09
N LEU A 77 2.17 0.87 10.87
CA LEU A 77 1.29 0.58 9.74
C LEU A 77 0.39 -0.63 10.03
N VAL A 78 0.94 -1.72 10.56
CA VAL A 78 0.17 -2.91 10.94
C VAL A 78 -0.82 -2.59 12.07
N GLU A 79 -0.42 -1.81 13.08
CA GLU A 79 -1.31 -1.36 14.16
C GLU A 79 -2.47 -0.51 13.63
N GLU A 80 -2.18 0.46 12.76
CA GLU A 80 -3.18 1.32 12.14
C GLU A 80 -4.18 0.50 11.30
N ILE A 81 -3.70 -0.48 10.53
CA ILE A 81 -4.58 -1.39 9.78
C ILE A 81 -5.40 -2.25 10.72
N HIS A 82 -4.85 -2.69 11.84
CA HIS A 82 -5.59 -3.48 12.82
C HIS A 82 -6.76 -2.69 13.42
N LEU A 83 -6.56 -1.40 13.71
CA LEU A 83 -7.52 -0.54 14.39
C LEU A 83 -8.52 0.16 13.46
N ASN A 84 -8.15 0.40 12.20
CA ASN A 84 -8.94 1.22 11.28
C ASN A 84 -9.75 0.37 10.28
N ILE A 85 -11.07 0.40 10.42
CA ILE A 85 -12.01 -0.34 9.57
C ILE A 85 -11.86 0.03 8.08
N GLY A 86 -11.59 1.30 7.77
CA GLY A 86 -11.39 1.76 6.39
C GLY A 86 -10.13 1.17 5.76
N TYR A 87 -9.06 1.03 6.54
CA TYR A 87 -7.82 0.39 6.08
C TYR A 87 -8.00 -1.12 5.88
N ARG A 88 -8.70 -1.80 6.81
CA ARG A 88 -9.05 -3.22 6.67
C ARG A 88 -9.87 -3.47 5.43
N TRP A 89 -10.94 -2.70 5.23
CA TRP A 89 -11.78 -2.78 4.04
C TRP A 89 -10.95 -2.60 2.76
N PHE A 90 -10.10 -1.57 2.70
CA PHE A 90 -9.29 -1.33 1.51
C PHE A 90 -8.35 -2.50 1.20
N CYS A 91 -7.71 -3.05 2.23
CA CYS A 91 -6.82 -4.20 2.11
C CYS A 91 -7.55 -5.53 1.91
N GLY A 92 -8.88 -5.57 1.97
CA GLY A 92 -9.67 -6.80 1.83
C GLY A 92 -9.71 -7.68 3.09
N PHE A 93 -9.40 -7.13 4.26
CA PHE A 93 -9.53 -7.83 5.53
C PHE A 93 -10.92 -7.67 6.13
N ASN A 94 -11.49 -8.77 6.63
CA ASN A 94 -12.62 -8.77 7.55
C ASN A 94 -12.21 -8.33 8.96
N ILE A 95 -13.22 -8.15 9.82
CA ILE A 95 -13.02 -7.75 11.23
C ILE A 95 -12.29 -8.85 12.02
N GLU A 96 -12.54 -10.11 11.69
CA GLU A 96 -11.96 -11.28 12.37
C GLU A 96 -10.60 -11.71 11.81
N ASP A 97 -10.24 -11.23 10.61
CA ASP A 97 -9.00 -11.64 9.96
C ASP A 97 -7.77 -11.22 10.78
N LYS A 98 -6.80 -12.12 10.87
CA LYS A 98 -5.51 -11.79 11.46
C LYS A 98 -4.68 -10.97 10.48
N ILE A 99 -4.28 -9.77 10.91
CA ILE A 99 -3.37 -8.92 10.12
C ILE A 99 -1.97 -9.54 10.10
N PRO A 100 -1.27 -9.56 8.95
CA PRO A 100 0.12 -10.03 8.87
C PRO A 100 1.07 -9.30 9.82
N GLU A 101 2.07 -10.04 10.30
CA GLU A 101 3.15 -9.49 11.10
C GLU A 101 3.96 -8.45 10.31
N HIS A 102 4.39 -7.39 10.98
CA HIS A 102 5.18 -6.31 10.37
C HIS A 102 6.49 -6.81 9.73
N SER A 103 7.04 -7.95 10.20
CA SER A 103 8.27 -8.53 9.66
C SER A 103 8.11 -8.99 8.22
N LEU A 104 6.88 -9.17 7.73
CA LEU A 104 6.58 -9.52 6.35
C LEU A 104 7.27 -8.59 5.35
N PHE A 105 7.18 -7.28 5.56
CA PHE A 105 7.67 -6.29 4.60
C PHE A 105 9.17 -6.37 4.42
N SER A 106 9.91 -6.42 5.53
CA SER A 106 11.38 -6.54 5.50
C SER A 106 11.84 -7.89 4.96
N GLN A 107 11.15 -8.99 5.29
CA GLN A 107 11.48 -10.31 4.75
C GLN A 107 11.20 -10.41 3.24
N ASN A 108 10.08 -9.86 2.76
CA ASN A 108 9.78 -9.85 1.34
C ASN A 108 10.75 -8.95 0.56
N ARG A 109 11.08 -7.76 1.07
CA ARG A 109 12.14 -6.93 0.46
C ARG A 109 13.45 -7.70 0.35
N ARG A 110 13.95 -8.26 1.46
CA ARG A 110 15.25 -8.96 1.49
C ARG A 110 15.29 -10.25 0.65
N ARG A 111 14.22 -11.05 0.67
CA ARG A 111 14.24 -12.40 0.11
C ARG A 111 13.67 -12.49 -1.31
N ARG A 112 12.75 -11.61 -1.68
CA ARG A 112 12.05 -11.68 -2.97
C ARG A 112 12.34 -10.51 -3.89
N PHE A 113 12.55 -9.31 -3.34
CA PHE A 113 12.51 -8.07 -4.13
C PHE A 113 13.80 -7.23 -4.10
N THR A 114 14.89 -7.70 -3.49
CA THR A 114 16.14 -6.93 -3.33
C THR A 114 16.67 -6.40 -4.67
N ASP A 115 16.65 -7.24 -5.70
CA ASP A 115 17.18 -6.91 -7.04
C ASP A 115 16.06 -6.83 -8.09
N SER A 116 14.80 -6.65 -7.66
CA SER A 116 13.67 -6.58 -8.59
C SER A 116 13.24 -5.15 -8.87
N LYS A 117 12.74 -4.93 -10.09
CA LYS A 117 12.08 -3.67 -10.48
C LYS A 117 10.59 -3.65 -10.16
N ILE A 118 10.09 -4.65 -9.44
CA ILE A 118 8.65 -4.87 -9.26
C ILE A 118 7.91 -3.65 -8.70
N PHE A 119 8.47 -2.95 -7.71
CA PHE A 119 7.82 -1.77 -7.14
C PHE A 119 7.76 -0.60 -8.14
N GLN A 120 8.78 -0.45 -8.97
CA GLN A 120 8.81 0.54 -10.04
C GLN A 120 7.80 0.16 -11.14
N ASP A 121 7.72 -1.11 -11.52
CA ASP A 121 6.77 -1.59 -12.52
C ASP A 121 5.32 -1.42 -12.04
N ILE A 122 5.05 -1.73 -10.76
CA ILE A 122 3.74 -1.49 -10.14
C ILE A 122 3.39 -0.01 -10.18
N PHE A 123 4.32 0.86 -9.79
CA PHE A 123 4.10 2.31 -9.83
C PHE A 123 3.79 2.80 -11.24
N ASN A 124 4.61 2.39 -12.22
CA ASN A 124 4.41 2.74 -13.62
C ASN A 124 3.04 2.29 -14.14
N GLN A 125 2.63 1.07 -13.81
CA GLN A 125 1.33 0.54 -14.22
C GLN A 125 0.18 1.33 -13.62
N ILE A 126 0.26 1.73 -12.34
CA ILE A 126 -0.75 2.59 -11.70
C ILE A 126 -0.83 3.95 -12.43
N VAL A 127 0.30 4.56 -12.76
CA VAL A 127 0.34 5.84 -13.49
C VAL A 127 -0.30 5.69 -14.87
N ILE A 128 0.01 4.61 -15.60
CA ILE A 128 -0.59 4.31 -16.91
C ILE A 128 -2.11 4.16 -16.79
N GLU A 129 -2.61 3.44 -15.78
CA GLU A 129 -4.06 3.32 -15.54
C GLU A 129 -4.72 4.67 -15.21
N CYS A 130 -4.05 5.51 -14.41
CA CYS A 130 -4.51 6.87 -14.15
C CYS A 130 -4.58 7.73 -15.43
N MET A 131 -3.59 7.62 -16.32
CA MET A 131 -3.59 8.32 -17.62
C MET A 131 -4.73 7.85 -18.52
N LYS A 132 -4.94 6.52 -18.64
CA LYS A 132 -6.04 5.95 -19.42
C LYS A 132 -7.41 6.45 -18.94
N LYS A 133 -7.56 6.65 -17.63
CA LYS A 133 -8.78 7.16 -16.99
C LYS A 133 -8.86 8.69 -16.98
N LYS A 134 -7.92 9.38 -17.65
CA LYS A 134 -7.81 10.84 -17.72
C LYS A 134 -7.72 11.52 -16.34
N LEU A 135 -7.19 10.81 -15.35
CA LEU A 135 -6.88 11.37 -14.02
C LEU A 135 -5.56 12.16 -14.06
N VAL A 136 -4.69 11.84 -15.02
CA VAL A 136 -3.41 12.52 -15.26
C VAL A 136 -3.34 12.88 -16.74
N THR A 137 -3.25 14.17 -17.06
CA THR A 137 -3.23 14.69 -18.44
C THR A 137 -1.84 15.16 -18.87
N GLY A 138 -0.94 15.43 -17.93
CA GLY A 138 0.42 15.93 -18.21
C GLY A 138 0.50 17.42 -18.58
N GLU A 139 -0.61 18.15 -18.52
CA GLU A 139 -0.67 19.58 -18.89
C GLU A 139 0.11 20.48 -17.92
N ASN A 140 0.19 20.10 -16.65
CA ASN A 140 0.93 20.81 -15.61
C ASN A 140 2.07 19.92 -15.11
N MET A 141 3.30 20.30 -15.39
CA MET A 141 4.50 19.62 -14.89
C MET A 141 5.08 20.41 -13.71
N VAL A 142 5.19 19.76 -12.55
CA VAL A 142 5.84 20.32 -11.37
C VAL A 142 7.08 19.46 -11.10
N SER A 143 8.25 20.08 -11.09
CA SER A 143 9.52 19.42 -10.77
C SER A 143 10.05 20.01 -9.47
N ASP A 144 10.22 19.18 -8.46
CA ASP A 144 10.91 19.54 -7.22
C ASP A 144 12.27 18.84 -7.18
N GLY A 145 13.30 19.57 -6.75
CA GLY A 145 14.67 19.09 -6.72
C GLY A 145 15.14 18.97 -5.27
N THR A 146 15.59 17.79 -4.86
CA THR A 146 16.31 17.66 -3.58
C THR A 146 17.79 17.92 -3.81
N PHE A 147 18.37 18.88 -3.07
CA PHE A 147 19.82 19.07 -3.05
C PHE A 147 20.48 17.86 -2.38
N ILE A 148 21.14 17.02 -3.17
CA ILE A 148 22.03 15.97 -2.68
C ILE A 148 23.43 16.58 -2.62
N PRO A 149 24.02 16.79 -1.43
CA PRO A 149 25.41 17.24 -1.35
C PRO A 149 26.31 16.20 -2.01
N ALA A 150 27.15 16.63 -2.95
CA ALA A 150 28.13 15.76 -3.57
C ALA A 150 29.14 15.28 -2.51
N ASN A 151 29.47 14.00 -2.52
CA ASN A 151 30.62 13.51 -1.77
C ASN A 151 31.88 13.95 -2.52
N VAL A 152 32.57 14.98 -2.00
CA VAL A 152 33.80 15.55 -2.57
C VAL A 152 35.06 15.09 -1.82
N ALA A 153 34.93 14.09 -0.94
CA ALA A 153 36.06 13.53 -0.21
C ALA A 153 37.05 12.88 -1.19
N TRP A 154 38.35 13.03 -0.93
CA TRP A 154 39.42 12.64 -1.86
C TRP A 154 39.42 11.14 -2.19
N ASP A 155 38.97 10.33 -1.24
CA ASP A 155 38.77 8.87 -1.29
C ASP A 155 37.53 8.44 -2.11
N SER A 156 36.62 9.35 -2.43
CA SER A 156 35.40 9.05 -3.20
C SER A 156 35.57 9.10 -4.72
N ARG A 157 36.81 9.29 -5.21
CA ARG A 157 37.12 9.28 -6.65
C ARG A 157 37.07 7.87 -7.20
N TYR A 158 36.33 7.67 -8.28
CA TYR A 158 36.40 6.49 -9.12
C TYR A 158 36.80 6.94 -10.53
N GLU A 159 37.89 6.38 -11.05
CA GLU A 159 38.26 6.57 -12.45
C GLU A 159 37.37 5.69 -13.32
N VAL A 160 36.64 6.33 -14.24
CA VAL A 160 35.85 5.63 -15.25
C VAL A 160 36.77 5.39 -16.44
N THR A 161 37.21 4.14 -16.63
CA THR A 161 37.92 3.67 -17.83
C THR A 161 36.97 3.26 -18.94
#